data_AF-A0A0F5ILF8-F1
#
_entry.id   AF-A0A0F5ILF8-F1
#
_cell.length_a   1.000
_cell.length_b   1.000
_cell.length_c   1.000
_cell.angle_alpha   90.00
_cell.angle_beta   90.00
_cell.angle_gamma   90.00
#
_symmetry.space_group_name_H-M   'P 1'
#
loop_
_entity.id
_entity.type
_entity.pdbx_description
1 polymer ?
#
loop_
_entity_poly.entity_id
_entity_poly.type
_entity_poly.pdbx_seq_one_letter_code
_entity_poly.pdbx_strand_id
1 'polypeptide(L)'
;MASLTLDALAGEIERLRRMKDECGKLSRRNERRLKHGKSLLRNKLGAAVIYPEDKQHVPQAIYISLSFALKDIDHSLKNCPGCTHDGRLFGLFCDIFGFEVAEATVARYYYMADKHRKLGK
;
A
#
# COMPACT_ATOMS: atom_id res chain seq x y z
N MET A 1 10.52 0.58 -29.31
CA MET A 1 11.03 0.52 -27.92
C MET A 1 11.28 -0.94 -27.61
N ALA A 2 12.53 -1.37 -27.49
CA ALA A 2 12.84 -2.76 -27.15
C ALA A 2 12.14 -3.15 -25.84
N SER A 3 11.52 -4.32 -25.79
CA SER A 3 10.87 -4.83 -24.57
C SER A 3 11.95 -5.02 -23.50
N LEU A 4 11.99 -4.14 -22.50
CA LEU A 4 12.84 -4.33 -21.33
C LEU A 4 12.43 -5.62 -20.62
N THR A 5 13.42 -6.41 -20.18
CA THR A 5 13.20 -7.51 -19.24
C THR A 5 12.58 -6.95 -17.95
N LEU A 6 11.91 -7.80 -17.16
CA LEU A 6 11.29 -7.37 -15.90
C LEU A 6 12.31 -6.72 -14.97
N ASP A 7 13.51 -7.29 -14.86
CA ASP A 7 14.59 -6.76 -14.02
C ASP A 7 15.08 -5.40 -14.51
N ALA A 8 15.25 -5.23 -15.82
CA ALA A 8 15.67 -3.95 -16.38
C ALA A 8 14.60 -2.86 -16.19
N LEU A 9 13.33 -3.23 -16.27
CA LEU A 9 12.21 -2.32 -16.02
C LEU A 9 12.14 -1.93 -14.53
N ALA A 10 12.26 -2.89 -13.63
CA ALA A 10 12.29 -2.65 -12.18
C ALA A 10 13.49 -1.78 -11.77
N GLY A 11 14.68 -2.08 -12.32
CA GLY A 11 15.89 -1.29 -12.08
C GLY A 11 15.78 0.16 -12.56
N GLU A 12 15.16 0.39 -13.73
CA GLU A 12 14.94 1.75 -14.22
C GLU A 12 13.91 2.52 -13.38
N ILE A 13 12.85 1.86 -12.91
CA ILE A 13 11.89 2.48 -11.97
C ILE A 13 12.62 2.88 -10.69
N GLU A 14 13.38 1.97 -10.10
CA GLU A 14 14.12 2.22 -8.85
C GLU A 14 15.13 3.37 -9.00
N ARG A 15 15.87 3.39 -10.12
CA ARG A 15 16.79 4.49 -10.44
C ARG A 15 16.08 5.83 -10.51
N LEU A 16 14.92 5.90 -11.16
CA LEU A 16 14.12 7.12 -11.27
C LEU A 16 13.52 7.55 -9.93
N ARG A 17 13.11 6.60 -9.08
CA ARG A 17 12.63 6.88 -7.73
C ARG A 17 13.73 7.48 -6.85
N ARG A 18 14.89 6.84 -6.79
CA ARG A 18 16.06 7.37 -6.07
C ARG A 18 16.48 8.75 -6.54
N MET A 19 16.50 8.96 -7.86
CA MET A 19 16.79 10.29 -8.42
C MET A 19 15.77 11.34 -7.95
N LYS A 20 14.49 10.98 -7.80
CA LYS A 20 13.46 11.88 -7.26
C LYS A 20 13.73 12.18 -5.79
N ASP A 21 14.08 11.17 -5.01
CA ASP A 21 14.33 11.30 -3.56
C ASP A 21 15.59 12.15 -3.29
N GLU A 22 16.66 11.94 -4.06
CA GLU A 22 17.92 12.68 -3.94
C GLU A 22 17.79 14.15 -4.40
N CYS A 23 17.09 14.39 -5.51
CA CYS A 23 17.01 15.73 -6.11
C CYS A 23 15.74 16.51 -5.71
N GLY A 24 14.84 15.90 -4.92
CA GLY A 24 13.52 16.42 -4.56
C GLY A 24 12.50 16.48 -5.71
N LYS A 25 12.95 16.48 -6.97
CA LYS A 25 12.10 16.50 -8.16
C LYS A 25 12.73 15.78 -9.34
N LEU A 26 11.89 15.23 -10.21
CA LEU A 26 12.29 14.72 -11.51
C LEU A 26 12.06 15.76 -12.61
N SER A 27 12.80 15.64 -13.70
CA SER A 27 12.43 16.34 -14.93
C SER A 27 11.08 15.80 -15.44
N ARG A 28 10.29 16.63 -16.12
CA ARG A 28 9.00 16.22 -16.74
C ARG A 28 9.13 14.95 -17.59
N ARG A 29 10.26 14.80 -18.29
CA ARG A 29 10.55 13.59 -19.09
C ARG A 29 10.71 12.36 -18.20
N ASN A 30 11.45 12.48 -17.10
CA ASN A 30 11.69 11.39 -16.17
C ASN A 30 10.43 11.03 -15.37
N GLU A 31 9.58 11.99 -15.02
CA GLU A 31 8.26 11.71 -14.43
C GLU A 31 7.39 10.88 -15.36
N ARG A 32 7.31 11.26 -16.65
CA ARG A 32 6.57 10.47 -17.66
C ARG A 32 7.15 9.06 -17.81
N ARG A 33 8.48 8.92 -17.82
CA ARG A 33 9.15 7.62 -17.88
C ARG A 33 8.85 6.77 -16.65
N LEU A 34 8.88 7.35 -15.46
CA LEU A 34 8.56 6.66 -14.20
C LEU A 34 7.10 6.18 -14.21
N LYS A 35 6.15 7.06 -14.55
CA LYS A 35 4.72 6.70 -14.64
C LYS A 35 4.47 5.60 -15.67
N HIS A 36 5.09 5.71 -16.85
CA HIS A 36 4.97 4.69 -17.89
C HIS A 36 5.60 3.37 -17.46
N GLY A 37 6.77 3.41 -16.81
CA GLY A 37 7.46 2.23 -16.30
C GLY A 37 6.62 1.47 -15.27
N LYS A 38 6.07 2.17 -14.26
CA LYS A 38 5.16 1.57 -13.26
C LYS A 38 3.93 0.92 -13.91
N SER A 39 3.32 1.60 -14.89
CA SER A 39 2.19 1.06 -15.65
C SER A 39 2.55 -0.19 -16.46
N LEU A 40 3.70 -0.17 -17.15
CA LEU A 40 4.18 -1.33 -17.90
C LEU A 40 4.51 -2.50 -16.98
N LEU A 41 5.10 -2.25 -15.81
CA LEU A 41 5.43 -3.28 -14.83
C LEU A 41 4.15 -3.95 -14.31
N ARG A 42 3.14 -3.13 -13.95
CA ARG A 42 1.82 -3.63 -13.55
C ARG A 42 1.21 -4.54 -14.61
N ASN A 43 1.24 -4.11 -15.87
CA ASN A 43 0.66 -4.89 -16.97
C ASN A 43 1.41 -6.21 -17.20
N LYS A 44 2.74 -6.21 -17.10
CA LYS A 44 3.54 -7.43 -17.26
C LYS A 44 3.36 -8.42 -16.12
N LEU A 45 3.20 -7.93 -14.89
CA LEU A 45 3.01 -8.79 -13.71
C LEU A 45 1.56 -9.24 -13.51
N GLY A 46 0.60 -8.57 -14.15
CA GLY A 46 -0.83 -8.78 -13.87
C GLY A 46 -1.24 -8.35 -12.46
N ALA A 47 -0.39 -7.59 -11.76
CA ALA A 47 -0.56 -7.20 -10.36
C ALA A 47 -0.13 -5.75 -10.14
N ALA A 48 -0.76 -5.08 -9.18
CA ALA A 48 -0.34 -3.74 -8.78
C ALA A 48 0.97 -3.81 -7.97
N VAL A 49 1.95 -2.97 -8.32
CA VAL A 49 3.16 -2.74 -7.53
C VAL A 49 3.03 -1.36 -6.92
N ILE A 50 2.88 -1.30 -5.59
CA ILE A 50 2.71 -0.06 -4.84
C ILE A 50 4.07 0.30 -4.25
N TYR A 51 4.56 1.48 -4.59
CA TYR A 51 5.77 2.03 -3.99
C TYR A 51 5.40 2.92 -2.79
N PRO A 52 6.31 3.12 -1.80
CA PRO A 52 6.09 4.00 -0.67
C PRO A 52 5.45 5.37 -1.02
N GLU A 53 5.89 6.01 -2.11
CA GLU A 53 5.37 7.30 -2.55
C GLU A 53 3.99 7.24 -3.25
N ASP A 54 3.52 6.04 -3.60
CA ASP A 54 2.19 5.82 -4.18
C ASP A 54 1.16 5.45 -3.10
N LYS A 55 1.58 5.26 -1.84
CA LYS A 55 0.68 4.93 -0.74
C LYS A 55 -0.36 6.03 -0.56
N GLN A 56 -1.61 5.62 -0.34
CA GLN A 56 -2.68 6.56 -0.07
C GLN A 56 -2.51 7.13 1.33
N HIS A 57 -2.40 8.45 1.43
CA HIS A 57 -2.21 9.13 2.70
C HIS A 57 -3.46 8.97 3.59
N VAL A 58 -3.24 8.57 4.85
CA VAL A 58 -4.28 8.43 5.86
C VAL A 58 -4.00 9.38 7.04
N PRO A 59 -4.83 10.43 7.23
CA PRO A 59 -4.71 11.33 8.36
C PRO A 59 -4.93 10.64 9.70
N GLN A 60 -4.30 11.18 10.76
CA GLN A 60 -4.49 10.73 12.14
C GLN A 60 -5.95 10.78 12.60
N ALA A 61 -6.78 11.65 12.02
CA ALA A 61 -8.20 11.75 12.39
C ALA A 61 -9.02 10.50 12.04
N ILE A 62 -8.61 9.70 11.06
CA ILE A 62 -9.45 8.64 10.48
C ILE A 62 -8.86 7.22 10.59
N TYR A 63 -7.61 7.06 11.04
CA TYR A 63 -6.96 5.74 11.05
C TYR A 63 -7.68 4.71 11.91
N ILE A 64 -8.30 5.12 13.03
CA ILE A 64 -9.04 4.21 13.92
C ILE A 64 -10.25 3.64 13.18
N SER A 65 -11.06 4.52 12.56
CA SER A 65 -12.25 4.12 11.81
C SER A 65 -11.90 3.19 10.65
N LEU A 66 -10.83 3.48 9.92
CA LEU A 66 -10.35 2.61 8.85
C LEU A 66 -9.86 1.25 9.37
N SER A 67 -9.15 1.23 10.50
CA SER A 67 -8.67 -0.02 11.13
C SER A 67 -9.84 -0.92 11.52
N PHE A 68 -10.91 -0.34 12.08
CA PHE A 68 -12.12 -1.09 12.43
C PHE A 68 -12.89 -1.57 11.20
N ALA A 69 -13.06 -0.73 10.17
CA ALA A 69 -13.71 -1.14 8.93
C ALA A 69 -12.98 -2.32 8.27
N LEU A 70 -11.65 -2.30 8.25
CA LEU A 70 -10.87 -3.42 7.74
C LEU A 70 -11.04 -4.68 8.61
N LYS A 71 -11.07 -4.52 9.93
CA LYS A 71 -11.34 -5.64 10.84
C LYS A 71 -12.71 -6.27 10.59
N ASP A 72 -13.71 -5.48 10.23
CA ASP A 72 -15.05 -5.99 9.89
C ASP A 72 -15.06 -6.79 8.59
N ILE A 73 -14.29 -6.35 7.59
CA ILE A 73 -14.04 -7.11 6.36
C ILE A 73 -13.31 -8.41 6.69
N ASP A 74 -12.25 -8.34 7.50
CA ASP A 74 -11.48 -9.50 7.94
C ASP A 74 -12.36 -10.55 8.63
N HIS A 75 -13.24 -10.11 9.53
CA HIS A 75 -14.18 -10.99 10.22
C HIS A 75 -15.19 -11.62 9.25
N SER A 76 -15.69 -10.85 8.29
CA SER A 76 -16.60 -11.37 7.26
C SER A 76 -15.93 -12.46 6.42
N LEU A 77 -14.65 -12.27 6.06
CA LEU A 77 -13.88 -13.25 5.31
C LEU A 77 -13.53 -14.50 6.11
N LYS A 78 -13.31 -14.40 7.43
CA LYS A 78 -13.12 -15.59 8.30
C LYS A 78 -14.30 -16.55 8.26
N ASN A 79 -15.50 -16.03 8.07
CA ASN A 79 -16.72 -16.83 8.02
C ASN A 79 -16.95 -17.46 6.63
N CYS A 80 -16.11 -17.16 5.63
CA CYS A 80 -16.17 -17.77 4.31
C CYS A 80 -15.42 -19.13 4.29
N PRO A 81 -16.07 -20.22 3.80
CA PRO A 81 -15.42 -21.52 3.67
C PRO A 81 -14.16 -21.45 2.78
N GLY A 82 -13.04 -21.99 3.26
CA GLY A 82 -11.78 -22.06 2.51
C GLY A 82 -10.87 -20.83 2.63
N CYS A 83 -11.27 -19.79 3.39
CA CYS A 83 -10.39 -18.65 3.67
C CYS A 83 -9.46 -18.94 4.85
N THR A 84 -8.15 -18.83 4.63
CA THR A 84 -7.13 -18.87 5.70
C THR A 84 -6.88 -17.49 6.27
N HIS A 85 -6.90 -17.38 7.59
CA HIS A 85 -6.55 -16.15 8.29
C HIS A 85 -5.09 -16.15 8.71
N ASP A 86 -4.25 -15.44 7.96
CA ASP A 86 -2.81 -15.38 8.18
C ASP A 86 -2.26 -13.94 8.33
N GLY A 87 -3.15 -12.98 8.56
CA GLY A 87 -2.78 -11.57 8.71
C GLY A 87 -2.45 -10.85 7.39
N ARG A 88 -2.56 -11.51 6.23
CA ARG A 88 -2.31 -10.89 4.91
C ARG A 88 -3.10 -9.61 4.68
N LEU A 89 -4.35 -9.55 5.13
CA LEU A 89 -5.19 -8.38 4.93
C LEU A 89 -4.65 -7.13 5.64
N PHE A 90 -4.08 -7.30 6.83
CA PHE A 90 -3.41 -6.21 7.54
C PHE A 90 -2.11 -5.80 6.84
N GLY A 91 -1.31 -6.76 6.37
CA GLY A 91 -0.12 -6.46 5.58
C GLY A 91 -0.45 -5.63 4.33
N LEU A 92 -1.44 -6.06 3.56
CA LEU A 92 -1.93 -5.32 2.38
C LEU A 92 -2.43 -3.92 2.72
N PHE A 93 -3.08 -3.76 3.88
CA PHE A 93 -3.51 -2.45 4.36
C PHE A 93 -2.33 -1.50 4.59
N CYS A 94 -1.28 -1.99 5.25
CA CYS A 94 -0.05 -1.23 5.46
C CYS A 94 0.74 -0.99 4.17
N ASP A 95 0.62 -1.87 3.17
CA ASP A 95 1.23 -1.68 1.85
C ASP A 95 0.52 -0.62 1.01
N ILE A 96 -0.82 -0.53 1.11
CA ILE A 96 -1.63 0.42 0.35
C ILE A 96 -1.64 1.81 0.99
N PHE A 97 -1.70 1.89 2.31
CA PHE A 97 -1.93 3.15 3.03
C PHE A 97 -0.69 3.63 3.78
N GLY A 98 -0.42 4.93 3.68
CA GLY A 98 0.62 5.62 4.43
C GLY A 98 -0.01 6.39 5.58
N PHE A 99 0.09 5.86 6.80
CA PHE A 99 -0.49 6.46 8.00
C PHE A 99 0.43 7.50 8.61
N GLU A 100 -0.15 8.59 9.14
CA GLU A 100 0.58 9.57 9.97
C GLU A 100 0.98 9.01 11.35
N VAL A 101 0.31 7.95 11.79
CA VAL A 101 0.61 7.26 13.05
C VAL A 101 1.48 6.03 12.79
N ALA A 102 2.23 5.62 13.82
CA ALA A 102 3.02 4.40 13.76
C ALA A 102 2.18 3.16 13.44
N GLU A 103 2.72 2.25 12.62
CA GLU A 103 2.05 1.01 12.23
C GLU A 103 1.60 0.17 13.44
N ALA A 104 2.39 0.13 14.52
CA ALA A 104 2.03 -0.54 15.77
C ALA A 104 0.74 0.03 16.40
N THR A 105 0.48 1.33 16.23
CA THR A 105 -0.74 1.98 16.69
C THR A 105 -1.93 1.54 15.84
N VAL A 106 -1.77 1.47 14.51
CA VAL A 106 -2.80 0.94 13.59
C VAL A 106 -3.11 -0.51 13.92
N ALA A 107 -2.08 -1.35 14.08
CA ALA A 107 -2.19 -2.76 14.46
C ALA A 107 -2.97 -2.93 15.76
N ARG A 108 -2.70 -2.09 16.78
CA ARG A 108 -3.41 -2.14 18.05
C ARG A 108 -4.93 -2.01 17.88
N TYR A 109 -5.41 -1.13 17.02
CA TYR A 109 -6.85 -0.98 16.77
C TYR A 109 -7.39 -2.07 15.83
N TYR A 110 -6.62 -2.46 14.82
CA TYR A 110 -7.01 -3.55 13.92
C TYR A 110 -7.18 -4.90 14.65
N TYR A 111 -6.34 -5.20 15.64
CA TYR A 111 -6.43 -6.43 16.43
C TYR A 111 -7.22 -6.26 17.74
N MET A 112 -7.74 -5.05 18.03
CA MET A 112 -8.51 -4.79 19.25
C MET A 112 -9.79 -5.64 19.27
N ALA A 113 -10.06 -6.36 20.36
CA ALA A 113 -11.29 -7.15 20.50
C ALA A 113 -12.55 -6.27 20.44
N ASP A 114 -13.66 -6.80 19.91
CA ASP A 114 -14.85 -5.99 19.61
C ASP A 114 -15.46 -5.32 20.85
N LYS A 115 -15.41 -6.00 21.99
CA LYS A 115 -15.80 -5.45 23.31
C LYS A 115 -15.04 -4.19 23.74
N HIS A 116 -13.89 -3.90 23.11
CA HIS A 116 -13.05 -2.74 23.41
C HIS A 116 -13.14 -1.64 22.35
N ARG A 117 -13.90 -1.86 21.25
CA ARG A 117 -14.16 -0.81 20.26
C ARG A 117 -15.08 0.25 20.87
N LYS A 118 -14.49 1.29 21.46
CA LYS A 118 -15.21 2.53 21.78
C LYS A 118 -15.13 3.41 20.55
N LEU A 119 -16.17 3.39 19.71
CA LEU A 119 -16.38 4.48 18.76
C LEU A 119 -16.69 5.72 19.60
N GLY A 120 -15.83 6.74 19.49
CA GLY A 120 -16.14 8.06 20.06
C GLY A 120 -17.49 8.52 19.52
N LYS A 121 -18.32 9.09 20.42
CA LYS A 121 -19.61 9.70 20.08
C LYS A 121 -19.44 10.81 19.05
#